data_AF-A0A349VG46-F1
#
_entry.id   AF-A0A349VG46-F1
#
_cell.length_a   1.000
_cell.length_b   1.000
_cell.length_c   1.000
_cell.angle_alpha   90.00
_cell.angle_beta   90.00
_cell.angle_gamma   90.00
#
_symmetry.space_group_name_H-M   'P 1'
#
loop_
_entity.id
_entity.type
_entity.pdbx_description
1 polymer ?
#
loop_
_entity_poly.entity_id
_entity_poly.type
_entity_poly.pdbx_seq_one_letter_code
_entity_poly.pdbx_strand_id
1 'polypeptide(L)'
;AMEDFRIDIILGDGMSARTINMPLQPFTLVGATTRAGLISAPLRDRFVVREHLDYYSVSELAKIVFRSAGKLEMPMDDETATEIAGRSRGTPRLANNRLRWVRDYSTSRANRVVDLEIARTALEMQGIDELGLDGFDRRYLETLQRVFGGGPAGI
;
A
#
# COMPACT_ATOMS: atom_id res chain seq x y z
N ALA A 1 -15.57 -22.85 -17.49
CA ALA A 1 -16.02 -22.45 -16.14
C ALA A 1 -16.49 -20.98 -16.10
N MET A 2 -15.60 -19.97 -16.06
CA MET A 2 -16.05 -18.57 -15.94
C MET A 2 -16.76 -18.01 -17.18
N GLU A 3 -16.47 -18.52 -18.38
CA GLU A 3 -17.15 -18.09 -19.62
C GLU A 3 -18.47 -18.83 -19.84
N ASP A 4 -18.61 -20.01 -19.23
CA ASP A 4 -19.81 -20.85 -19.34
C ASP A 4 -20.85 -20.49 -18.27
N PHE A 5 -20.58 -19.47 -17.44
CA PHE A 5 -21.39 -19.06 -16.29
C PHE A 5 -21.86 -20.25 -15.44
N ARG A 6 -20.95 -21.18 -15.16
CA ARG A 6 -21.24 -22.36 -14.34
C ARG A 6 -20.05 -22.77 -13.49
N ILE A 7 -20.33 -23.23 -12.28
CA ILE A 7 -19.35 -23.84 -11.40
C ILE A 7 -19.80 -25.27 -11.12
N ASP A 8 -18.87 -26.19 -11.32
CA ASP A 8 -19.05 -27.58 -10.91
C ASP A 8 -18.55 -27.73 -9.48
N ILE A 9 -19.47 -27.95 -8.55
CA ILE A 9 -19.18 -28.16 -7.12
C ILE A 9 -19.22 -29.65 -6.85
N ILE A 10 -18.10 -30.23 -6.43
CA ILE A 10 -18.03 -31.63 -6.01
C ILE A 10 -18.50 -31.71 -4.56
N LEU A 11 -19.57 -32.45 -4.30
CA LEU A 11 -20.08 -32.73 -2.95
C LEU A 11 -19.78 -34.18 -2.55
N GLY A 12 -19.13 -34.35 -1.40
CA GLY A 12 -18.72 -35.64 -0.86
C GLY A 12 -17.34 -36.11 -1.36
N ASP A 13 -16.82 -37.17 -0.74
CA ASP A 13 -15.51 -37.77 -1.06
C ASP A 13 -15.67 -39.23 -1.53
N GLY A 14 -14.75 -39.71 -2.38
CA GLY A 14 -14.70 -41.10 -2.84
C GLY A 14 -15.79 -41.46 -3.86
N MET A 15 -16.25 -42.72 -3.89
CA MET A 15 -17.20 -43.21 -4.90
C MET A 15 -18.62 -42.60 -4.79
N SER A 16 -18.93 -41.91 -3.69
CA SER A 16 -20.21 -41.23 -3.48
C SER A 16 -20.20 -39.75 -3.86
N ALA A 17 -19.06 -39.23 -4.35
CA ALA A 17 -18.94 -37.85 -4.77
C ALA A 17 -19.92 -37.54 -5.93
N ARG A 18 -20.72 -36.49 -5.77
CA ARG A 18 -21.64 -36.00 -6.81
C ARG A 18 -21.22 -34.60 -7.24
N THR A 19 -21.18 -34.37 -8.55
CA THR A 19 -20.93 -33.03 -9.09
C THR A 19 -22.26 -32.32 -9.26
N ILE A 20 -22.44 -31.20 -8.56
CA ILE A 20 -23.56 -30.29 -8.77
C ILE A 20 -23.10 -29.17 -9.70
N ASN A 21 -23.80 -29.00 -10.81
CA ASN A 21 -23.62 -27.85 -11.68
C ASN A 21 -24.47 -26.68 -11.18
N MET A 22 -23.83 -25.58 -10.80
CA MET A 22 -24.50 -24.36 -10.36
C MET A 22 -24.34 -23.26 -11.42
N PRO A 23 -25.45 -22.71 -11.97
CA PRO A 23 -25.38 -21.58 -12.87
C PRO A 23 -24.98 -20.31 -12.10
N LEU A 24 -24.13 -19.50 -12.71
CA LEU A 24 -23.73 -18.20 -12.22
C LEU A 24 -24.56 -17.11 -12.88
N GLN A 25 -24.95 -16.11 -12.09
CA GLN A 25 -25.45 -14.87 -12.67
C GLN A 25 -24.29 -14.09 -13.30
N PRO A 26 -24.55 -13.27 -14.34
CA PRO A 26 -23.54 -12.37 -14.87
C PRO A 26 -22.95 -11.48 -13.78
N PHE A 27 -21.62 -11.39 -13.73
CA PHE A 27 -20.90 -10.57 -12.75
C PHE A 27 -19.64 -9.97 -13.38
N THR A 28 -19.10 -8.93 -12.74
CA THR A 28 -17.79 -8.36 -13.11
C THR A 28 -16.75 -8.80 -12.10
N LEU A 29 -15.72 -9.51 -12.56
CA LEU A 29 -14.59 -9.91 -11.72
C LEU A 29 -13.54 -8.79 -11.70
N VAL A 30 -13.24 -8.25 -10.52
CA VAL A 30 -12.12 -7.32 -10.31
C VAL A 30 -11.02 -8.05 -9.54
N GLY A 31 -9.88 -8.29 -10.19
CA GLY A 31 -8.70 -8.90 -9.59
C GLY A 31 -7.63 -7.86 -9.28
N ALA A 32 -6.97 -7.98 -8.13
CA ALA A 32 -5.81 -7.17 -7.76
C ALA A 32 -4.64 -8.09 -7.38
N THR A 33 -3.44 -7.81 -7.89
CA THR A 33 -2.23 -8.57 -7.58
C THR A 33 -1.03 -7.65 -7.49
N THR A 34 -0.09 -7.99 -6.61
CA THR A 34 1.22 -7.31 -6.53
C THR A 34 2.20 -7.85 -7.57
N ARG A 35 1.93 -9.04 -8.15
CA ARG A 35 2.81 -9.72 -9.11
C ARG A 35 1.99 -10.30 -10.25
N ALA A 36 1.67 -9.48 -11.24
CA ALA A 36 0.91 -9.90 -12.42
C ALA A 36 1.59 -11.03 -13.22
N GLY A 37 2.93 -11.10 -13.19
CA GLY A 37 3.71 -12.18 -13.83
C GLY A 37 3.50 -13.57 -13.23
N LEU A 38 2.96 -13.67 -12.01
CA LEU A 38 2.68 -14.95 -11.34
C LEU A 38 1.26 -15.49 -11.61
N ILE A 39 0.42 -14.72 -12.31
CA ILE A 39 -0.89 -15.20 -12.74
C ILE A 39 -0.69 -16.11 -13.96
N SER A 40 -1.32 -17.29 -13.94
CA SER A 40 -1.28 -18.22 -15.07
C SER A 40 -1.84 -17.55 -16.34
N ALA A 41 -1.21 -17.81 -17.49
CA ALA A 41 -1.65 -17.22 -18.76
C ALA A 41 -3.16 -17.44 -19.04
N PRO A 42 -3.73 -18.65 -18.83
CA PRO A 42 -5.17 -18.87 -19.08
C PRO A 42 -6.11 -18.03 -18.21
N LEU A 43 -5.72 -17.68 -16.98
CA LEU A 43 -6.52 -16.83 -16.11
C LEU A 43 -6.33 -15.35 -16.47
N ARG A 44 -5.09 -14.95 -16.75
CA ARG A 44 -4.74 -13.58 -17.12
C ARG A 44 -5.42 -13.14 -18.42
N ASP A 45 -5.49 -14.01 -19.42
CA ASP A 45 -6.07 -13.71 -20.73
C ASP A 45 -7.60 -13.50 -20.66
N ARG A 46 -8.24 -13.88 -19.54
CA ARG A 46 -9.66 -13.61 -19.26
C ARG A 46 -9.95 -12.19 -18.75
N PHE A 47 -8.91 -11.42 -18.40
CA PHE A 47 -9.05 -10.01 -18.01
C PHE A 47 -8.83 -9.11 -19.22
N VAL A 48 -9.93 -8.55 -19.76
CA VAL A 48 -9.90 -7.65 -20.91
C VAL A 48 -9.25 -6.31 -20.56
N VAL A 49 -9.63 -5.74 -19.41
CA VAL A 49 -9.08 -4.50 -18.88
C VAL A 49 -7.96 -4.84 -17.89
N ARG A 50 -6.78 -4.27 -18.11
CA ARG A 50 -5.58 -4.52 -17.31
C ARG A 50 -4.91 -3.18 -17.04
N GLU A 51 -5.07 -2.69 -15.83
CA GLU A 51 -4.47 -1.44 -15.39
C GLU A 51 -3.29 -1.73 -14.46
N HIS A 52 -2.20 -0.98 -14.66
CA HIS A 52 -1.08 -0.97 -13.74
C HIS A 52 -1.13 0.34 -12.94
N LEU A 53 -1.07 0.23 -11.62
CA LEU A 53 -0.98 1.39 -10.76
C LEU A 53 0.48 1.61 -10.39
N ASP A 54 1.05 2.67 -10.96
CA ASP A 54 2.38 3.14 -10.59
C ASP A 54 2.38 3.86 -9.25
N TYR A 55 3.60 4.08 -8.73
CA TYR A 55 3.80 4.93 -7.58
C TYR A 55 3.38 6.38 -7.87
N TYR A 56 2.80 7.02 -6.87
CA TYR A 56 2.41 8.41 -6.94
C TYR A 56 3.65 9.31 -6.85
N SER A 57 3.63 10.42 -7.58
CA SER A 57 4.59 11.50 -7.38
C SER A 57 4.40 12.15 -6.02
N VAL A 58 5.46 12.82 -5.52
CA VAL A 58 5.39 13.59 -4.27
C VAL A 58 4.29 14.65 -4.35
N SER A 59 4.11 15.32 -5.49
CA SER A 59 3.07 16.32 -5.69
C SER A 59 1.65 15.76 -5.63
N GLU A 60 1.42 14.55 -6.15
CA GLU A 60 0.10 13.90 -6.05
C GLU A 60 -0.16 13.43 -4.63
N LEU A 61 0.85 12.89 -3.95
CA LEU A 61 0.75 12.52 -2.54
C LEU A 61 0.49 13.74 -1.65
N ALA A 62 1.13 14.89 -1.91
CA ALA A 62 0.89 16.11 -1.15
C ALA A 62 -0.59 16.54 -1.24
N LYS A 63 -1.19 16.48 -2.45
CA LYS A 63 -2.64 16.71 -2.64
C LYS A 63 -3.51 15.74 -1.84
N ILE A 64 -3.11 14.46 -1.78
CA ILE A 64 -3.82 13.45 -0.98
C ILE A 64 -3.70 13.76 0.51
N VAL A 65 -2.51 14.09 0.99
CA VAL A 65 -2.24 14.45 2.39
C VAL A 65 -3.05 15.67 2.78
N PHE A 66 -2.99 16.75 1.99
CA PHE A 66 -3.72 17.99 2.25
C PHE A 66 -5.24 17.76 2.32
N ARG A 67 -5.80 17.00 1.36
CA ARG A 67 -7.22 16.62 1.38
C ARG A 67 -7.58 15.78 2.61
N SER A 68 -6.73 14.82 2.97
CA SER A 68 -6.95 13.97 4.15
C SER A 68 -6.84 14.77 5.45
N ALA A 69 -5.93 15.75 5.52
CA ALA A 69 -5.75 16.61 6.68
C ALA A 69 -7.01 17.46 6.94
N GLY A 70 -7.63 17.99 5.89
CA GLY A 70 -8.93 18.68 5.99
C GLY A 70 -10.05 17.78 6.55
N LYS A 71 -10.09 16.49 6.16
CA LYS A 71 -11.07 15.53 6.73
C LYS A 71 -10.81 15.17 8.19
N LEU A 72 -9.57 15.38 8.67
CA LEU A 72 -9.17 15.14 10.04
C LEU A 72 -9.21 16.41 10.89
N GLU A 73 -9.72 17.52 10.34
CA GLU A 73 -9.76 18.84 10.99
C GLU A 73 -8.38 19.33 11.44
N MET A 74 -7.37 19.04 10.60
CA MET A 74 -5.98 19.43 10.83
C MET A 74 -5.52 20.38 9.71
N PRO A 75 -5.76 21.69 9.83
CA PRO A 75 -5.20 22.63 8.88
C PRO A 75 -3.66 22.56 8.93
N MET A 76 -3.03 22.57 7.76
CA MET A 76 -1.58 22.60 7.57
C MET A 76 -1.26 23.37 6.28
N ASP A 77 -0.01 23.79 6.13
CA ASP A 77 0.48 24.42 4.90
C ASP A 77 0.93 23.38 3.85
N ASP A 78 1.17 23.86 2.63
CA ASP A 78 1.59 23.02 1.51
C ASP A 78 2.98 22.40 1.73
N GLU A 79 3.87 23.10 2.44
CA GLU A 79 5.21 22.62 2.76
C GLU A 79 5.16 21.41 3.70
N THR A 80 4.33 21.47 4.75
CA THR A 80 4.11 20.37 5.70
C THR A 80 3.49 19.16 4.99
N ALA A 81 2.51 19.38 4.12
CA ALA A 81 1.91 18.29 3.33
C ALA A 81 2.95 17.64 2.39
N THR A 82 3.82 18.46 1.78
CA THR A 82 4.90 18.01 0.90
C THR A 82 5.97 17.21 1.65
N GLU A 83 6.32 17.60 2.88
CA GLU A 83 7.26 16.87 3.73
C GLU A 83 6.74 15.46 4.07
N ILE A 84 5.48 15.35 4.51
CA ILE A 84 4.84 14.06 4.79
C ILE A 84 4.80 13.21 3.51
N ALA A 85 4.43 13.81 2.37
CA ALA A 85 4.36 13.15 1.08
C ALA A 85 5.72 12.65 0.59
N GLY A 86 6.76 13.48 0.70
CA GLY A 86 8.13 13.20 0.25
C GLY A 86 8.70 11.96 0.91
N ARG A 87 8.41 11.76 2.19
CA ARG A 87 8.86 10.57 2.91
C ARG A 87 7.99 9.33 2.58
N SER A 88 6.82 9.44 1.93
CA SER A 88 5.80 8.38 1.90
C SER A 88 5.96 7.31 0.81
N ARG A 89 7.15 7.20 0.19
CA ARG A 89 7.53 6.14 -0.76
C ARG A 89 6.47 5.91 -1.86
N GLY A 90 5.97 6.99 -2.45
CA GLY A 90 5.01 6.94 -3.56
C GLY A 90 3.66 6.28 -3.24
N THR A 91 3.35 6.05 -1.95
CA THR A 91 2.21 5.19 -1.55
C THR A 91 1.19 5.98 -0.71
N PRO A 92 -0.06 6.18 -1.19
CA PRO A 92 -1.10 6.90 -0.47
C PRO A 92 -1.45 6.31 0.91
N ARG A 93 -1.39 4.97 1.04
CA ARG A 93 -1.59 4.29 2.33
C ARG A 93 -0.55 4.72 3.36
N LEU A 94 0.71 4.84 2.96
CA LEU A 94 1.80 5.24 3.85
C LEU A 94 1.68 6.72 4.23
N ALA A 95 1.35 7.58 3.25
CA ALA A 95 1.10 9.01 3.48
C ALA A 95 -0.02 9.26 4.51
N ASN A 96 -1.16 8.58 4.38
CA ASN A 96 -2.27 8.71 5.33
C ASN A 96 -1.93 8.16 6.72
N ASN A 97 -1.12 7.11 6.82
CA ASN A 97 -0.69 6.58 8.12
C ASN A 97 0.25 7.53 8.84
N ARG A 98 1.15 8.17 8.10
CA ARG A 98 2.06 9.19 8.63
C ARG A 98 1.35 10.45 9.04
N LEU A 99 0.41 10.92 8.24
CA LEU A 99 -0.47 12.04 8.60
C LEU A 99 -1.20 11.77 9.93
N ARG A 100 -1.74 10.55 10.12
CA ARG A 100 -2.36 10.16 11.38
C ARG A 100 -1.38 10.18 12.55
N TRP A 101 -0.15 9.72 12.35
CA TRP A 101 0.88 9.81 13.38
C TRP A 101 1.23 11.26 13.73
N VAL A 102 1.44 12.11 12.72
CA VAL A 102 1.71 13.55 12.91
C VAL A 102 0.57 14.22 13.68
N ARG A 103 -0.68 13.85 13.42
CA ARG A 103 -1.84 14.31 14.20
C ARG A 103 -1.75 13.93 15.67
N ASP A 104 -1.52 12.66 15.92
CA ASP A 104 -1.54 12.11 17.27
C ASP A 104 -0.37 12.71 18.09
N TYR A 105 0.78 12.91 17.44
CA TYR A 105 1.90 13.67 17.98
C TYR A 105 1.53 15.13 18.29
N SER A 106 0.97 15.84 17.31
CA SER A 106 0.58 17.26 17.46
C SER A 106 -0.47 17.47 18.56
N THR A 107 -1.45 16.58 18.65
CA THR A 107 -2.51 16.66 19.67
C THR A 107 -1.96 16.42 21.08
N SER A 108 -0.93 15.58 21.22
CA SER A 108 -0.35 15.25 22.52
C SER A 108 0.77 16.21 22.96
N ARG A 109 1.54 16.77 22.02
CA ARG A 109 2.77 17.52 22.32
C ARG A 109 2.86 18.92 21.73
N ALA A 110 1.98 19.29 20.81
CA ALA A 110 2.08 20.56 20.08
C ALA A 110 0.76 21.35 20.00
N ASN A 111 -0.13 21.14 20.97
CA ASN A 111 -1.36 21.92 21.13
C ASN A 111 -2.23 21.98 19.85
N ARG A 112 -2.24 20.90 19.06
CA ARG A 112 -2.95 20.76 17.76
C ARG A 112 -2.43 21.62 16.61
N VAL A 113 -1.25 22.23 16.74
CA VAL A 113 -0.57 22.90 15.62
C VAL A 113 0.13 21.87 14.77
N VAL A 114 0.05 21.98 13.44
CA VAL A 114 0.72 21.08 12.50
C VAL A 114 1.45 21.93 11.48
N ASP A 115 2.73 22.16 11.75
CA ASP A 115 3.68 22.83 10.85
C ASP A 115 4.80 21.86 10.42
N LEU A 116 5.70 22.37 9.60
CA LEU A 116 6.79 21.59 9.00
C LEU A 116 7.68 20.94 10.07
N GLU A 117 8.05 21.70 11.09
CA GLU A 117 8.96 21.25 12.15
C GLU A 117 8.30 20.19 13.05
N ILE A 118 7.02 20.36 13.35
CA ILE A 118 6.24 19.36 14.09
C ILE A 118 6.11 18.08 13.27
N ALA A 119 5.85 18.17 11.97
CA ALA A 119 5.78 17.00 11.10
C ALA A 119 7.13 16.26 11.02
N ARG A 120 8.25 16.98 10.88
CA ARG A 120 9.61 16.41 10.91
C ARG A 120 9.88 15.69 12.21
N THR A 121 9.69 16.38 13.34
CA THR A 121 9.92 15.84 14.67
C THR A 121 9.06 14.60 14.94
N ALA A 122 7.79 14.63 14.52
CA ALA A 122 6.91 13.48 14.63
C ALA A 122 7.44 12.30 13.81
N LEU A 123 7.78 12.50 12.53
CA LEU A 123 8.26 11.43 11.65
C LEU A 123 9.60 10.85 12.13
N GLU A 124 10.50 11.68 12.64
CA GLU A 124 11.74 11.24 13.27
C GLU A 124 11.49 10.38 14.52
N MET A 125 10.53 10.78 15.37
CA MET A 125 10.12 9.97 16.51
C MET A 125 9.54 8.61 16.10
N GLN A 126 8.92 8.52 14.92
CA GLN A 126 8.48 7.25 14.32
C GLN A 126 9.64 6.43 13.72
N GLY A 127 10.86 6.99 13.69
CA GLY A 127 12.03 6.38 13.08
C GLY A 127 12.02 6.47 11.55
N ILE A 128 11.34 7.45 10.97
CA ILE A 128 11.29 7.68 9.53
C ILE A 128 12.31 8.76 9.15
N ASP A 129 13.28 8.41 8.32
CA ASP A 129 14.27 9.37 7.82
C ASP A 129 13.76 10.23 6.66
N GLU A 130 14.59 11.15 6.18
CA GLU A 130 14.29 12.06 5.07
C GLU A 130 14.01 11.34 3.75
N LEU A 131 14.58 10.15 3.56
CA LEU A 131 14.31 9.30 2.38
C LEU A 131 13.02 8.48 2.55
N GLY A 132 12.41 8.52 3.73
CA GLY A 132 11.19 7.80 4.02
C GLY A 132 11.38 6.34 4.45
N LEU A 133 12.62 5.93 4.73
CA LEU A 133 12.93 4.60 5.23
C LEU A 133 12.59 4.50 6.71
N ASP A 134 11.99 3.38 7.11
CA ASP A 134 11.78 3.06 8.51
C ASP A 134 12.98 2.29 9.10
N GLY A 135 12.90 1.98 10.39
CA GLY A 135 13.96 1.25 11.08
C GLY A 135 14.19 -0.16 10.53
N PHE A 136 13.17 -0.80 9.96
CA PHE A 136 13.31 -2.12 9.35
C PHE A 136 14.02 -2.02 8.00
N ASP A 137 13.64 -1.04 7.17
CA ASP A 137 14.28 -0.76 5.89
C ASP A 137 15.79 -0.49 6.07
N ARG A 138 16.16 0.39 7.02
CA ARG A 138 17.57 0.68 7.30
C ARG A 138 18.33 -0.53 7.83
N ARG A 139 17.73 -1.30 8.75
CA ARG A 139 18.35 -2.52 9.28
C ARG A 139 18.58 -3.57 8.19
N TYR A 140 17.65 -3.68 7.25
CA TYR A 140 17.79 -4.58 6.11
C TYR A 140 19.02 -4.18 5.25
N LEU A 141 19.13 -2.90 4.90
CA LEU A 141 20.28 -2.37 4.14
C LEU A 141 21.61 -2.50 4.91
N GLU A 142 21.61 -2.22 6.22
CA GLU A 142 22.79 -2.41 7.07
C GLU A 142 23.23 -3.88 7.12
N THR A 143 22.26 -4.81 7.14
CA THR A 143 22.55 -6.25 7.13
C THR A 143 23.20 -6.66 5.81
N LEU A 144 22.66 -6.20 4.68
CA LEU A 144 23.26 -6.43 3.37
C LEU A 144 24.69 -5.89 3.29
N GLN A 145 24.93 -4.69 3.82
CA GLN A 145 26.26 -4.10 3.82
C GLN A 145 27.24 -4.85 4.75
N ARG A 146 26.86 -5.07 6.01
CA ARG A 146 27.78 -5.57 7.04
C ARG A 146 27.98 -7.08 6.99
N VAL A 147 26.93 -7.84 6.72
CA VAL A 147 26.97 -9.32 6.75
C VAL A 147 27.37 -9.86 5.38
N PHE A 148 26.85 -9.28 4.31
CA PHE A 148 27.07 -9.77 2.94
C PHE A 148 28.07 -8.91 2.14
N GLY A 149 28.71 -7.93 2.77
CA GLY A 149 29.72 -7.07 2.13
C GLY A 149 29.17 -6.23 0.98
N GLY A 150 27.86 -5.99 0.93
CA GLY A 150 27.17 -5.35 -0.20
C GLY A 150 26.99 -6.26 -1.44
N GLY A 151 27.40 -7.53 -1.35
CA GLY A 151 27.23 -8.55 -2.39
C GLY A 151 25.94 -9.35 -2.26
N PRO A 152 25.64 -10.25 -3.21
CA PRO A 152 24.34 -10.90 -3.30
C PRO A 152 24.08 -11.77 -2.06
N ALA A 153 22.96 -11.50 -1.41
CA ALA A 153 22.45 -12.28 -0.29
C ALA A 153 21.37 -13.26 -0.81
N GLY A 154 21.52 -14.56 -0.50
CA GLY A 154 20.52 -15.56 -0.86
C GLY A 154 20.62 -16.12 -2.29
N ILE A 155 21.85 -16.26 -2.82
CA ILE A 155 22.15 -17.22 -3.89
C ILE A 155 22.21 -18.62 -3.30
#